data_AF-A0A103YHQ8-F1
#
_entry.id   AF-A0A103YHQ8-F1
#
_cell.length_a   1.000
_cell.length_b   1.000
_cell.length_c   1.000
_cell.angle_alpha   90.00
_cell.angle_beta   90.00
_cell.angle_gamma   90.00
#
_symmetry.space_group_name_H-M   'P 1'
#
loop_
_entity.id
_entity.type
_entity.pdbx_description
1 polymer ?
#
loop_
_entity_poly.entity_id
_entity_poly.type
_entity_poly.pdbx_seq_one_letter_code
_entity_poly.pdbx_strand_id
1 'polypeptide(L)'
;MPIREGADQRRSVGAGARREEEDEDERRTGVWRLTADQGRLDLDRGVSDHLEAFIAMKDRRKRASLLLISRCALALLFFSGFTLSTLRLLFSESYHPSLISSWRTSPAEAIYSDSPASRGLSVGETVLFPDQVLILLKYPPSSRLLTKDEIECVYYSPNTSRPHLRSSPLSIGGQYLDHQIVRCGIPPRGTIVSVALKAQGDLPPGPTHEWKSLAYEAMIDRDNTTIVFVKGLNLRPGRASNHSRFQCVYGSDFTNRKSRLKSEVVSIAQEIVRCRTPSSLLGSPHSRGSIKVSVNVIGKGILSSIARPEFLASPDPPVFIQHRVCICTMLRNQARFLREWVMYHARIGVERWFIYDNNSDDEIEDVIESLANQGFEITRHLWPWIKTQEAGFAHCGLRARDLCEWVAFIDVDEFLHLRTGVHLGSIISNQTSRPDVAELRISCHNFGPSGLKESPREGVMVGYTCRLRPPERHKSIVQPEKLNPTLINMVHHFDLRDGLNYVNIDRNLMVINHYKFQVWDEFKEKFYRRVATYVSDWQKEENVGSRDRAPGLGTRAIEPADWASRFCEINDTGLRDWVVKTFSDPNTGLLPWQQERVL
;
A
#
# COMPACT_ATOMS: atom_id res chain seq x y z
N MET A 1 57.81 53.33 34.00
CA MET A 1 57.35 52.98 35.37
C MET A 1 56.73 54.20 36.01
N PRO A 2 55.73 54.05 36.89
CA PRO A 2 54.57 53.15 36.82
C PRO A 2 53.32 54.00 36.44
N ILE A 3 52.08 54.04 36.97
CA ILE A 3 51.28 53.32 37.99
C ILE A 3 49.82 53.21 37.47
N ARG A 4 49.33 51.99 37.19
CA ARG A 4 47.91 51.51 37.27
C ARG A 4 46.78 52.23 36.51
N GLU A 5 45.54 51.72 36.43
CA GLU A 5 44.96 50.36 36.26
C GLU A 5 43.53 50.58 35.72
N GLY A 6 42.97 49.64 34.96
CA GLY A 6 41.59 49.75 34.45
C GLY A 6 41.28 48.71 33.39
N ALA A 7 40.76 47.55 33.81
CA ALA A 7 40.36 46.47 32.90
C ALA A 7 38.86 46.54 32.61
N ASP A 8 38.49 46.41 31.33
CA ASP A 8 37.14 46.00 30.90
C ASP A 8 37.27 44.90 29.84
N GLN A 9 36.35 43.93 29.87
CA GLN A 9 36.31 42.77 28.99
C GLN A 9 35.16 42.90 28.00
N ARG A 10 35.42 43.33 26.75
CA ARG A 10 34.47 43.17 25.64
C ARG A 10 35.10 42.49 24.42
N ARG A 11 34.30 41.61 23.82
CA ARG A 11 34.70 40.64 22.80
C ARG A 11 35.02 41.32 21.47
N SER A 12 35.95 40.73 20.74
CA SER A 12 36.15 41.00 19.31
C SER A 12 34.94 40.56 18.48
N VAL A 13 34.73 41.23 17.35
CA VAL A 13 33.68 40.95 16.36
C VAL A 13 34.25 40.07 15.24
N GLY A 14 33.48 39.08 14.76
CA GLY A 14 33.87 38.29 13.60
C GLY A 14 32.85 37.23 13.17
N ALA A 15 32.32 37.38 11.95
CA ALA A 15 31.58 36.40 11.13
C ALA A 15 30.44 35.58 11.78
N GLY A 16 29.18 35.85 11.38
CA GLY A 16 28.04 35.04 11.83
C GLY A 16 26.64 35.44 11.33
N ALA A 17 26.50 36.01 10.13
CA ALA A 17 25.20 36.46 9.61
C ALA A 17 25.05 36.24 8.09
N ARG A 18 24.45 35.11 7.69
CA ARG A 18 23.84 34.82 6.37
C ARG A 18 23.18 33.43 6.42
N ARG A 19 21.91 33.36 6.85
CA ARG A 19 21.01 32.18 6.75
C ARG A 19 19.59 32.53 7.23
N GLU A 20 18.97 33.53 6.59
CA GLU A 20 17.61 33.97 6.91
C GLU A 20 16.98 34.71 5.71
N GLU A 21 16.99 34.07 4.54
CA GLU A 21 16.29 34.51 3.32
C GLU A 21 16.12 33.30 2.37
N GLU A 22 14.89 32.76 2.27
CA GLU A 22 14.32 31.93 1.17
C GLU A 22 13.01 31.21 1.59
N ASP A 23 12.69 31.12 2.89
CA ASP A 23 11.61 30.26 3.43
C ASP A 23 10.27 31.00 3.75
N GLU A 24 10.02 32.18 3.15
CA GLU A 24 8.86 33.04 3.50
C GLU A 24 7.88 33.39 2.34
N ASP A 25 7.98 32.77 1.15
CA ASP A 25 7.09 33.07 0.00
C ASP A 25 5.99 32.03 -0.29
N GLU A 26 5.73 31.05 0.61
CA GLU A 26 4.63 30.08 0.45
C GLU A 26 3.28 30.50 1.12
N ARG A 27 3.10 31.77 1.51
CA ARG A 27 1.85 32.23 2.20
C ARG A 27 1.25 33.57 1.79
N ARG A 28 1.12 33.88 0.49
CA ARG A 28 0.07 34.83 0.03
C ARG A 28 -0.28 34.72 -1.45
N THR A 29 -1.44 35.29 -1.77
CA THR A 29 -2.12 35.29 -3.09
C THR A 29 -2.67 33.92 -3.53
N GLY A 30 -3.80 33.82 -4.24
CA GLY A 30 -4.76 34.86 -4.63
C GLY A 30 -6.21 34.35 -4.57
N VAL A 31 -7.13 35.19 -4.07
CA VAL A 31 -8.58 34.93 -4.15
C VAL A 31 -9.10 35.51 -5.45
N TRP A 32 -9.45 34.66 -6.41
CA TRP A 32 -10.08 35.09 -7.65
C TRP A 32 -11.54 35.47 -7.39
N ARG A 33 -11.86 36.76 -7.56
CA ARG A 33 -13.26 37.23 -7.63
C ARG A 33 -13.80 36.90 -9.00
N LEU A 34 -14.87 36.10 -9.06
CA LEU A 34 -15.69 36.00 -10.26
C LEU A 34 -16.59 37.24 -10.35
N THR A 35 -16.29 38.12 -11.31
CA THR A 35 -17.26 39.12 -11.79
C THR A 35 -18.22 38.44 -12.75
N ALA A 36 -19.50 38.38 -12.41
CA ALA A 36 -20.54 37.98 -13.34
C ALA A 36 -20.85 39.14 -14.29
N ASP A 37 -21.06 38.81 -15.57
CA ASP A 37 -21.69 39.70 -16.55
C ASP A 37 -22.64 38.84 -17.43
N GLN A 38 -23.67 39.46 -18.03
CA GLN A 38 -24.94 38.78 -18.30
C GLN A 38 -25.50 39.07 -19.69
N GLY A 39 -25.40 38.09 -20.60
CA GLY A 39 -25.87 38.19 -22.00
C GLY A 39 -26.91 37.14 -22.41
N ARG A 40 -28.14 37.58 -22.66
CA ARG A 40 -29.16 36.98 -23.55
C ARG A 40 -29.11 37.74 -24.90
N LEU A 41 -29.63 37.29 -26.05
CA LEU A 41 -30.44 36.13 -26.50
C LEU A 41 -29.89 35.70 -27.90
N ASP A 42 -30.40 34.77 -28.72
CA ASP A 42 -31.75 34.65 -29.35
C ASP A 42 -32.01 33.25 -29.97
N LEU A 43 -33.23 33.01 -30.48
CA LEU A 43 -33.66 31.80 -31.22
C LEU A 43 -34.27 32.15 -32.59
N ASP A 44 -34.07 31.28 -33.60
CA ASP A 44 -34.99 30.92 -34.73
C ASP A 44 -34.19 30.25 -35.90
N ARG A 45 -34.73 29.49 -36.87
CA ARG A 45 -35.95 28.65 -37.04
C ARG A 45 -35.80 27.80 -38.34
N GLY A 46 -36.65 26.77 -38.54
CA GLY A 46 -36.88 26.09 -39.85
C GLY A 46 -36.07 24.79 -40.07
N VAL A 47 -36.56 23.58 -40.43
CA VAL A 47 -37.86 22.98 -40.88
C VAL A 47 -38.04 22.76 -42.41
N SER A 48 -38.34 21.51 -42.78
CA SER A 48 -39.00 21.02 -44.03
C SER A 48 -38.20 21.00 -45.35
N ASP A 49 -38.31 20.03 -46.30
CA ASP A 49 -38.78 18.61 -46.32
C ASP A 49 -38.41 17.94 -47.69
N HIS A 50 -38.76 16.63 -47.85
CA HIS A 50 -39.20 15.98 -49.12
C HIS A 50 -38.18 15.55 -50.22
N LEU A 51 -38.38 14.50 -51.07
CA LEU A 51 -39.30 13.32 -51.08
C LEU A 51 -38.99 12.32 -52.26
N GLU A 52 -39.38 11.03 -52.15
CA GLU A 52 -39.54 9.98 -53.23
C GLU A 52 -38.28 9.53 -54.05
N ALA A 53 -38.18 8.34 -54.69
CA ALA A 53 -38.95 7.06 -54.75
C ALA A 53 -37.94 5.87 -54.84
N PHE A 54 -38.13 4.60 -54.43
CA PHE A 54 -39.21 3.58 -54.49
C PHE A 54 -39.21 2.67 -55.75
N ILE A 55 -39.59 1.37 -55.58
CA ILE A 55 -39.72 0.27 -56.59
C ILE A 55 -38.35 -0.35 -57.03
N ALA A 56 -38.14 -1.67 -57.22
CA ALA A 56 -39.00 -2.88 -57.29
C ALA A 56 -38.44 -4.09 -56.47
N MET A 57 -39.17 -5.22 -56.45
CA MET A 57 -38.77 -6.49 -55.81
C MET A 57 -38.56 -7.66 -56.80
N LYS A 58 -37.82 -8.71 -56.34
CA LYS A 58 -38.08 -10.16 -56.57
C LYS A 58 -37.79 -10.80 -57.94
N ASP A 59 -36.84 -11.76 -57.98
CA ASP A 59 -37.22 -13.19 -58.14
C ASP A 59 -36.17 -14.19 -57.56
N ARG A 60 -36.30 -15.49 -57.91
CA ARG A 60 -36.02 -16.68 -57.07
C ARG A 60 -34.58 -17.18 -56.94
N ARG A 61 -34.33 -17.76 -55.76
CA ARG A 61 -33.69 -19.08 -55.49
C ARG A 61 -33.09 -19.84 -56.70
N LYS A 62 -31.76 -20.05 -56.71
CA LYS A 62 -31.08 -21.33 -57.06
C LYS A 62 -29.56 -21.23 -56.87
N ARG A 63 -29.04 -21.72 -55.72
CA ARG A 63 -27.65 -22.20 -55.46
C ARG A 63 -27.48 -22.49 -53.96
N ALA A 64 -28.02 -23.62 -53.50
CA ALA A 64 -27.89 -24.11 -52.13
C ALA A 64 -27.53 -25.60 -52.15
N SER A 65 -26.43 -25.91 -52.83
CA SER A 65 -25.80 -27.22 -53.01
C SER A 65 -24.40 -26.96 -53.57
N LEU A 66 -23.42 -27.80 -53.24
CA LEU A 66 -21.97 -27.57 -53.43
C LEU A 66 -21.43 -26.40 -52.60
N LEU A 67 -21.07 -26.69 -51.34
CA LEU A 67 -19.94 -26.08 -50.59
C LEU A 67 -19.74 -26.72 -49.19
N LEU A 68 -20.74 -27.45 -48.68
CA LEU A 68 -20.69 -28.10 -47.36
C LEU A 68 -19.69 -29.27 -47.21
N ILE A 69 -19.09 -29.74 -48.31
CA ILE A 69 -18.22 -30.94 -48.34
C ILE A 69 -16.75 -30.60 -48.02
N SER A 70 -16.36 -29.31 -48.09
CA SER A 70 -14.96 -28.87 -47.98
C SER A 70 -14.46 -28.63 -46.54
N ARG A 71 -15.17 -29.10 -45.50
CA ARG A 71 -14.81 -28.84 -44.08
C ARG A 71 -14.70 -30.08 -43.16
N CYS A 72 -15.01 -31.28 -43.63
CA CYS A 72 -14.80 -32.51 -42.83
C CYS A 72 -13.45 -33.20 -43.08
N ALA A 73 -12.71 -32.84 -44.13
CA ALA A 73 -11.48 -33.53 -44.54
C ALA A 73 -10.21 -33.08 -43.79
N LEU A 74 -10.10 -31.81 -43.37
CA LEU A 74 -8.90 -31.32 -42.67
C LEU A 74 -8.87 -31.67 -41.17
N ALA A 75 -10.02 -31.96 -40.56
CA ALA A 75 -10.11 -32.25 -39.12
C ALA A 75 -9.49 -33.59 -38.71
N LEU A 76 -9.28 -34.51 -39.67
CA LEU A 76 -8.83 -35.88 -39.41
C LEU A 76 -7.35 -36.13 -39.71
N LEU A 77 -6.59 -35.14 -40.20
CA LEU A 77 -5.15 -35.26 -40.46
C LEU A 77 -4.25 -34.64 -39.37
N PHE A 78 -4.81 -33.91 -38.41
CA PHE A 78 -4.05 -33.36 -37.27
C PHE A 78 -3.99 -34.29 -36.05
N PHE A 79 -4.88 -35.29 -35.94
CA PHE A 79 -4.98 -36.15 -34.76
C PHE A 79 -4.05 -37.38 -34.74
N SER A 80 -3.29 -37.63 -35.82
CA SER A 80 -2.37 -38.79 -35.92
C SER A 80 -0.87 -38.40 -35.88
N GLY A 81 -0.54 -37.15 -35.62
CA GLY A 81 0.84 -36.62 -35.70
C GLY A 81 1.58 -36.42 -34.37
N PHE A 82 0.91 -36.56 -33.22
CA PHE A 82 1.44 -36.07 -31.93
C PHE A 82 1.67 -37.14 -30.85
N THR A 83 1.66 -38.43 -31.21
CA THR A 83 1.82 -39.56 -30.27
C THR A 83 3.21 -40.21 -30.26
N LEU A 84 4.16 -39.76 -31.08
CA LEU A 84 5.56 -40.22 -31.09
C LEU A 84 6.58 -39.05 -31.13
N SER A 85 6.67 -38.29 -30.04
CA SER A 85 7.85 -37.43 -29.78
C SER A 85 8.20 -37.30 -28.28
N THR A 86 7.60 -38.11 -27.41
CA THR A 86 7.74 -38.04 -25.94
C THR A 86 8.81 -38.99 -25.37
N LEU A 87 9.54 -39.74 -26.21
CA LEU A 87 10.65 -40.61 -25.80
C LEU A 87 11.92 -40.34 -26.64
N ARG A 88 12.64 -39.24 -26.37
CA ARG A 88 14.12 -39.10 -26.49
C ARG A 88 14.69 -37.71 -26.12
N LEU A 89 14.37 -37.19 -24.94
CA LEU A 89 15.22 -36.21 -24.22
C LEU A 89 15.32 -36.56 -22.72
N LEU A 90 15.66 -37.83 -22.44
CA LEU A 90 16.25 -38.21 -21.17
C LEU A 90 17.76 -37.90 -21.22
N PHE A 91 18.32 -37.41 -20.11
CA PHE A 91 19.73 -37.03 -19.93
C PHE A 91 20.19 -35.76 -20.66
N SER A 92 19.84 -34.61 -20.08
CA SER A 92 20.76 -33.47 -19.96
C SER A 92 20.67 -32.96 -18.52
N GLU A 93 21.81 -32.78 -17.84
CA GLU A 93 21.82 -32.45 -16.41
C GLU A 93 21.32 -31.02 -16.17
N SER A 94 20.14 -30.92 -15.58
CA SER A 94 19.55 -29.64 -15.16
C SER A 94 20.00 -29.32 -13.73
N TYR A 95 20.94 -28.39 -13.59
CA TYR A 95 21.31 -27.83 -12.29
C TYR A 95 20.08 -27.16 -11.65
N HIS A 96 19.56 -27.74 -10.56
CA HIS A 96 18.51 -27.13 -9.77
C HIS A 96 19.12 -26.13 -8.76
N PRO A 97 18.90 -24.81 -8.89
CA PRO A 97 19.11 -23.90 -7.77
C PRO A 97 18.08 -24.21 -6.67
N SER A 98 18.53 -24.34 -5.43
CA SER A 98 17.64 -24.64 -4.30
C SER A 98 16.75 -23.45 -3.95
N LEU A 99 15.46 -23.69 -3.77
CA LEU A 99 14.48 -22.70 -3.32
C LEU A 99 14.88 -22.13 -1.94
N ILE A 100 15.21 -20.84 -1.91
CA ILE A 100 15.37 -20.07 -0.66
C ILE A 100 14.13 -19.21 -0.47
N SER A 101 13.02 -19.83 -0.07
CA SER A 101 11.88 -19.07 0.47
C SER A 101 12.30 -18.48 1.82
N SER A 102 12.65 -17.19 1.83
CA SER A 102 12.85 -16.45 3.08
C SER A 102 11.54 -16.51 3.89
N TRP A 103 11.61 -17.07 5.10
CA TRP A 103 10.50 -17.46 5.99
C TRP A 103 9.83 -18.81 5.66
N ARG A 104 10.11 -19.80 6.51
CA ARG A 104 9.53 -21.14 6.47
C ARG A 104 8.05 -21.12 6.89
N THR A 105 7.14 -21.30 5.95
CA THR A 105 6.05 -22.28 6.16
C THR A 105 6.59 -23.65 5.75
N SER A 106 6.49 -24.65 6.62
CA SER A 106 6.79 -26.03 6.23
C SER A 106 5.59 -26.58 5.44
N PRO A 107 5.74 -27.04 4.19
CA PRO A 107 4.72 -27.84 3.53
C PRO A 107 4.70 -29.22 4.18
N ALA A 108 4.01 -29.33 5.31
CA ALA A 108 3.56 -30.62 5.81
C ALA A 108 2.52 -31.13 4.81
N GLU A 109 2.80 -32.25 4.13
CA GLU A 109 1.83 -32.90 3.26
C GLU A 109 0.58 -33.23 4.07
N ALA A 110 -0.49 -32.49 3.82
CA ALA A 110 -1.74 -32.62 4.55
C ALA A 110 -2.46 -33.90 4.10
N ILE A 111 -2.09 -35.03 4.71
CA ILE A 111 -2.76 -36.31 4.54
C ILE A 111 -4.25 -36.10 4.81
N TYR A 112 -5.06 -36.25 3.76
CA TYR A 112 -6.50 -36.02 3.79
C TYR A 112 -7.13 -36.92 4.87
N SER A 113 -7.57 -36.32 5.97
CA SER A 113 -8.34 -36.97 7.00
C SER A 113 -9.51 -36.06 7.37
N ASP A 114 -10.72 -36.58 7.20
CA ASP A 114 -11.97 -35.81 7.24
C ASP A 114 -12.41 -35.56 8.69
N SER A 115 -11.56 -34.85 9.44
CA SER A 115 -11.76 -34.47 10.83
C SER A 115 -12.27 -33.02 10.90
N PRO A 116 -13.30 -32.73 11.70
CA PRO A 116 -13.90 -31.41 11.71
C PRO A 116 -12.91 -30.37 12.23
N ALA A 117 -12.62 -29.35 11.41
CA ALA A 117 -11.64 -28.27 11.65
C ALA A 117 -12.13 -27.24 12.70
N SER A 118 -12.65 -27.73 13.83
CA SER A 118 -13.59 -27.02 14.69
C SER A 118 -13.17 -26.91 16.17
N ARG A 119 -12.05 -27.49 16.58
CA ARG A 119 -11.59 -27.46 17.98
C ARG A 119 -10.43 -26.47 18.14
N GLY A 120 -10.69 -25.35 18.81
CA GLY A 120 -9.69 -24.34 19.19
C GLY A 120 -9.91 -22.92 18.64
N LEU A 121 -10.92 -22.72 17.79
CA LEU A 121 -11.30 -21.39 17.29
C LEU A 121 -11.85 -20.52 18.44
N SER A 122 -11.38 -19.27 18.55
CA SER A 122 -11.82 -18.34 19.62
C SER A 122 -11.59 -16.88 19.25
N VAL A 123 -12.43 -15.96 19.74
CA VAL A 123 -12.24 -14.52 19.51
C VAL A 123 -11.06 -14.02 20.33
N GLY A 124 -9.96 -13.67 19.66
CA GLY A 124 -8.71 -13.27 20.29
C GLY A 124 -8.71 -11.81 20.74
N GLU A 125 -9.08 -10.89 19.84
CA GLU A 125 -9.20 -9.46 20.10
C GLU A 125 -10.31 -8.86 19.21
N THR A 126 -10.89 -7.74 19.61
CA THR A 126 -11.88 -6.98 18.83
C THR A 126 -11.53 -5.50 18.83
N VAL A 127 -11.53 -4.84 17.67
CA VAL A 127 -11.16 -3.42 17.50
C VAL A 127 -12.32 -2.67 16.87
N LEU A 128 -12.87 -1.70 17.62
CA LEU A 128 -13.93 -0.82 17.15
C LEU A 128 -13.31 0.32 16.32
N PHE A 129 -13.52 0.28 15.00
CA PHE A 129 -13.25 1.39 14.10
C PHE A 129 -14.50 2.31 13.99
N PRO A 130 -14.40 3.53 13.43
CA PRO A 130 -15.55 4.43 13.29
C PRO A 130 -16.64 3.94 12.31
N ASP A 131 -16.28 3.09 11.34
CA ASP A 131 -17.14 2.65 10.24
C ASP A 131 -17.51 1.15 10.29
N GLN A 132 -16.81 0.35 11.10
CA GLN A 132 -16.91 -1.12 11.14
C GLN A 132 -16.25 -1.65 12.43
N VAL A 133 -16.31 -2.97 12.64
CA VAL A 133 -15.50 -3.66 13.65
C VAL A 133 -14.57 -4.66 12.98
N LEU A 134 -13.33 -4.73 13.46
CA LEU A 134 -12.40 -5.80 13.13
C LEU A 134 -12.32 -6.78 14.30
N ILE A 135 -12.39 -8.07 13.99
CA ILE A 135 -12.28 -9.18 14.93
C ILE A 135 -11.07 -10.01 14.50
N LEU A 136 -10.12 -10.22 15.41
CA LEU A 136 -9.03 -11.16 15.24
C LEU A 136 -9.48 -12.51 15.80
N LEU A 137 -9.83 -13.44 14.91
CA LEU A 137 -10.25 -14.80 15.24
C LEU A 137 -9.01 -15.70 15.35
N LYS A 138 -8.70 -16.20 16.55
CA LYS A 138 -7.64 -17.20 16.72
C LYS A 138 -8.06 -18.51 16.09
N TYR A 139 -7.15 -19.13 15.37
CA TYR A 139 -7.35 -20.43 14.74
C TYR A 139 -6.14 -21.34 15.01
N PRO A 140 -6.31 -22.68 15.04
CA PRO A 140 -5.18 -23.60 15.11
C PRO A 140 -4.40 -23.54 13.79
N PRO A 141 -3.06 -23.33 13.76
CA PRO A 141 -2.30 -23.17 12.52
C PRO A 141 -2.37 -24.34 11.52
N SER A 142 -2.81 -25.52 11.97
CA SER A 142 -3.07 -26.71 11.14
C SER A 142 -4.48 -26.73 10.49
N SER A 143 -5.31 -25.71 10.71
CA SER A 143 -6.67 -25.63 10.18
C SER A 143 -6.75 -24.68 8.98
N ARG A 144 -7.61 -25.03 8.01
CA ARG A 144 -7.93 -24.15 6.87
C ARG A 144 -8.54 -22.83 7.38
N LEU A 145 -8.16 -21.71 6.75
CA LEU A 145 -8.84 -20.43 6.95
C LEU A 145 -10.31 -20.53 6.51
N LEU A 146 -11.21 -19.90 7.27
CA LEU A 146 -12.65 -19.94 7.01
C LEU A 146 -13.01 -19.01 5.84
N THR A 147 -14.08 -19.35 5.12
CA THR A 147 -14.68 -18.49 4.09
C THR A 147 -15.70 -17.50 4.68
N LYS A 148 -16.08 -16.50 3.88
CA LYS A 148 -17.13 -15.53 4.23
C LYS A 148 -18.48 -16.20 4.55
N ASP A 149 -18.77 -17.33 3.93
CA ASP A 149 -20.02 -18.07 4.09
C ASP A 149 -20.05 -19.05 5.27
N GLU A 150 -18.92 -19.32 5.92
CA GLU A 150 -18.85 -20.15 7.13
C GLU A 150 -19.04 -19.36 8.43
N ILE A 151 -18.90 -18.03 8.37
CA ILE A 151 -18.96 -17.10 9.51
C ILE A 151 -20.18 -16.18 9.43
N GLU A 152 -20.80 -15.92 10.58
CA GLU A 152 -21.77 -14.83 10.77
C GLU A 152 -21.25 -13.87 11.84
N CYS A 153 -21.44 -12.57 11.63
CA CYS A 153 -21.29 -11.55 12.67
C CYS A 153 -22.54 -11.57 13.56
N VAL A 154 -22.38 -11.67 14.88
CA VAL A 154 -23.49 -11.81 15.83
C VAL A 154 -23.40 -10.75 16.93
N TYR A 155 -24.55 -10.19 17.31
CA TYR A 155 -24.63 -9.03 18.19
C TYR A 155 -25.54 -9.32 19.39
N TYR A 156 -25.03 -9.20 20.61
CA TYR A 156 -25.74 -9.52 21.87
C TYR A 156 -26.13 -8.25 22.64
N SER A 157 -27.28 -8.29 23.31
CA SER A 157 -27.52 -7.36 24.43
C SER A 157 -26.75 -7.87 25.67
N PRO A 158 -26.10 -7.00 26.47
CA PRO A 158 -25.30 -7.40 27.64
C PRO A 158 -26.02 -8.27 28.66
N ASN A 159 -27.35 -8.18 28.70
CA ASN A 159 -28.21 -8.91 29.64
C ASN A 159 -28.79 -10.22 29.07
N THR A 160 -28.43 -10.62 27.83
CA THR A 160 -29.02 -11.79 27.17
C THR A 160 -27.99 -12.61 26.39
N SER A 161 -27.95 -13.92 26.64
CA SER A 161 -27.13 -14.88 25.87
C SER A 161 -27.67 -15.21 24.47
N ARG A 162 -28.82 -14.65 24.07
CA ARG A 162 -29.34 -14.76 22.70
C ARG A 162 -28.86 -13.59 21.84
N PRO A 163 -28.39 -13.81 20.60
CA PRO A 163 -28.06 -12.72 19.70
C PRO A 163 -29.34 -11.96 19.28
N HIS A 164 -29.26 -10.64 19.35
CA HIS A 164 -30.29 -9.69 18.90
C HIS A 164 -30.27 -9.52 17.36
N LEU A 165 -29.10 -9.68 16.74
CA LEU A 165 -28.91 -9.57 15.29
C LEU A 165 -27.83 -10.55 14.83
N ARG A 166 -28.00 -11.05 13.60
CA ARG A 166 -26.97 -11.76 12.82
C ARG A 166 -26.81 -11.05 11.47
N SER A 167 -25.60 -11.01 10.93
CA SER A 167 -25.33 -10.55 9.56
C SER A 167 -24.14 -11.28 8.97
N SER A 168 -24.04 -11.35 7.64
CA SER A 168 -22.80 -11.74 6.98
C SER A 168 -21.66 -10.77 7.35
N PRO A 169 -20.39 -11.20 7.35
CA PRO A 169 -19.24 -10.30 7.43
C PRO A 169 -19.21 -9.29 6.28
N LEU A 170 -18.65 -8.11 6.52
CA LEU A 170 -18.37 -7.13 5.47
C LEU A 170 -17.29 -7.68 4.53
N SER A 171 -16.15 -8.05 5.11
CA SER A 171 -15.05 -8.76 4.46
C SER A 171 -14.46 -9.79 5.43
N ILE A 172 -13.76 -10.77 4.88
CA ILE A 172 -12.88 -11.67 5.60
C ILE A 172 -11.48 -11.54 4.99
N GLY A 173 -10.45 -11.57 5.80
CA GLY A 173 -9.05 -11.48 5.37
C GLY A 173 -8.33 -12.81 5.51
N GLY A 174 -7.13 -12.89 4.92
CA GLY A 174 -6.19 -13.98 5.12
C GLY A 174 -5.59 -14.01 6.53
N GLN A 175 -4.53 -14.80 6.68
CA GLN A 175 -3.79 -14.95 7.92
C GLN A 175 -3.05 -13.65 8.31
N TYR A 176 -3.31 -13.16 9.52
CA TYR A 176 -2.53 -12.12 10.18
C TYR A 176 -2.05 -12.69 11.53
N LEU A 177 -0.75 -13.03 11.57
CA LEU A 177 -0.10 -13.67 12.72
C LEU A 177 -0.74 -15.05 13.03
N ASP A 178 -1.14 -15.29 14.27
CA ASP A 178 -1.91 -16.46 14.74
C ASP A 178 -3.45 -16.30 14.61
N HIS A 179 -3.91 -15.30 13.84
CA HIS A 179 -5.32 -14.95 13.70
C HIS A 179 -5.78 -14.86 12.23
N GLN A 180 -7.07 -15.11 12.00
CA GLN A 180 -7.77 -14.68 10.78
C GLN A 180 -8.52 -13.37 11.04
N ILE A 181 -8.57 -12.48 10.06
CA ILE A 181 -9.27 -11.19 10.17
C ILE A 181 -10.73 -11.35 9.71
N VAL A 182 -11.70 -11.01 10.57
CA VAL A 182 -13.12 -10.88 10.20
C VAL A 182 -13.55 -9.42 10.39
N ARG A 183 -14.27 -8.84 9.42
CA ARG A 183 -14.88 -7.50 9.58
C ARG A 183 -16.40 -7.57 9.67
N CYS A 184 -16.95 -6.91 10.66
CA CYS A 184 -18.38 -6.84 10.95
C CYS A 184 -18.89 -5.40 10.85
N GLY A 185 -20.21 -5.23 10.65
CA GLY A 185 -20.86 -3.93 10.79
C GLY A 185 -20.76 -3.39 12.22
N ILE A 186 -20.94 -2.08 12.39
CA ILE A 186 -20.92 -1.41 13.69
C ILE A 186 -22.02 -2.02 14.60
N PRO A 187 -21.72 -2.42 15.85
CA PRO A 187 -22.74 -2.91 16.78
C PRO A 187 -23.79 -1.84 17.06
N PRO A 188 -25.10 -2.19 17.04
CA PRO A 188 -26.16 -1.34 17.57
C PRO A 188 -25.83 -0.83 18.99
N ARG A 189 -26.27 0.39 19.34
CA ARG A 189 -25.91 1.05 20.60
C ARG A 189 -26.20 0.15 21.80
N GLY A 190 -25.17 -0.09 22.63
CA GLY A 190 -25.26 -0.93 23.82
C GLY A 190 -25.19 -2.43 23.55
N THR A 191 -24.91 -2.89 22.33
CA THR A 191 -24.67 -4.32 22.02
C THR A 191 -23.18 -4.66 21.96
N ILE A 192 -22.86 -5.94 22.17
CA ILE A 192 -21.51 -6.51 22.04
C ILE A 192 -21.48 -7.37 20.77
N VAL A 193 -20.44 -7.25 19.94
CA VAL A 193 -20.27 -8.07 18.73
C VAL A 193 -19.33 -9.25 18.98
N SER A 194 -19.62 -10.38 18.33
CA SER A 194 -18.76 -11.55 18.21
C SER A 194 -18.96 -12.17 16.81
N VAL A 195 -18.42 -13.37 16.60
CA VAL A 195 -18.73 -14.22 15.45
C VAL A 195 -19.42 -15.52 15.89
N ALA A 196 -20.24 -16.06 14.99
CA ALA A 196 -20.73 -17.43 15.03
C ALA A 196 -20.20 -18.19 13.83
N LEU A 197 -19.97 -19.49 14.01
CA LEU A 197 -19.52 -20.41 12.96
C LEU A 197 -20.65 -21.37 12.66
N LYS A 198 -21.07 -21.51 11.39
CA LYS A 198 -22.26 -22.30 11.02
C LYS A 198 -22.20 -23.77 11.49
N ALA A 199 -21.01 -24.32 11.69
CA ALA A 199 -20.78 -25.69 12.17
C ALA A 199 -20.62 -25.85 13.69
N GLN A 200 -20.53 -24.76 14.47
CA GLN A 200 -20.30 -24.80 15.94
C GLN A 200 -21.27 -23.93 16.75
N GLY A 201 -21.97 -23.00 16.10
CA GLY A 201 -22.74 -21.96 16.78
C GLY A 201 -21.86 -20.78 17.22
N ASP A 202 -22.24 -20.20 18.35
CA ASP A 202 -21.87 -18.84 18.73
C ASP A 202 -20.57 -18.81 19.56
N LEU A 203 -19.53 -18.10 19.10
CA LEU A 203 -18.29 -17.93 19.87
C LEU A 203 -18.45 -16.81 20.91
N PRO A 204 -17.94 -16.98 22.15
CA PRO A 204 -17.91 -15.91 23.14
C PRO A 204 -17.14 -14.67 22.65
N PRO A 205 -17.62 -13.44 22.93
CA PRO A 205 -16.92 -12.21 22.55
C PRO A 205 -15.59 -12.06 23.32
N GLY A 206 -14.56 -11.59 22.63
CA GLY A 206 -13.24 -11.36 23.20
C GLY A 206 -13.01 -9.92 23.70
N PRO A 207 -11.80 -9.60 24.18
CA PRO A 207 -11.42 -8.26 24.61
C PRO A 207 -11.67 -7.22 23.51
N THR A 208 -12.46 -6.19 23.83
CA THR A 208 -12.85 -5.14 22.89
C THR A 208 -12.06 -3.85 23.15
N HIS A 209 -11.49 -3.28 22.10
CA HIS A 209 -10.58 -2.14 22.13
C HIS A 209 -11.08 -1.00 21.24
N GLU A 210 -10.88 0.24 21.70
CA GLU A 210 -11.25 1.46 21.00
C GLU A 210 -10.11 1.94 20.09
N TRP A 211 -10.33 2.03 18.76
CA TRP A 211 -9.28 2.43 17.82
C TRP A 211 -8.64 3.80 18.16
N LYS A 212 -9.40 4.71 18.77
CA LYS A 212 -8.94 6.06 19.15
C LYS A 212 -7.85 6.10 20.22
N SER A 213 -7.48 4.97 20.85
CA SER A 213 -6.49 4.91 21.95
C SER A 213 -5.89 3.50 22.12
N LEU A 214 -5.17 3.02 21.11
CA LEU A 214 -4.72 1.62 21.00
C LEU A 214 -3.25 1.50 20.57
N ALA A 215 -2.44 0.70 21.26
CA ALA A 215 -1.21 0.14 20.71
C ALA A 215 -1.56 -1.10 19.87
N TYR A 216 -1.36 -1.02 18.55
CA TYR A 216 -1.95 -1.96 17.59
C TYR A 216 -0.95 -2.91 16.94
N GLU A 217 0.30 -2.50 16.76
CA GLU A 217 1.36 -3.30 16.14
C GLU A 217 2.70 -3.10 16.88
N ALA A 218 3.58 -4.10 16.90
CA ALA A 218 4.93 -3.93 17.44
C ALA A 218 5.97 -4.90 16.87
N MET A 219 7.23 -4.46 16.84
CA MET A 219 8.36 -5.27 16.38
C MET A 219 9.63 -4.97 17.17
N ILE A 220 10.49 -5.96 17.36
CA ILE A 220 11.81 -5.83 17.95
C ILE A 220 12.83 -5.61 16.83
N ASP A 221 13.58 -4.52 16.96
CA ASP A 221 14.60 -4.08 16.02
C ASP A 221 16.01 -4.56 16.46
N ARG A 222 16.97 -4.54 15.53
CA ARG A 222 18.36 -5.05 15.67
C ARG A 222 19.13 -4.47 16.86
N ASP A 223 18.80 -3.24 17.26
CA ASP A 223 19.39 -2.56 18.44
C ASP A 223 18.81 -3.05 19.78
N ASN A 224 18.00 -4.11 19.77
CA ASN A 224 17.22 -4.62 20.88
C ASN A 224 16.24 -3.59 21.46
N THR A 225 15.74 -2.65 20.66
CA THR A 225 14.55 -1.84 20.99
C THR A 225 13.27 -2.46 20.44
N THR A 226 12.15 -2.23 21.12
CA THR A 226 10.81 -2.57 20.60
C THR A 226 10.20 -1.31 20.01
N ILE A 227 9.86 -1.34 18.73
CA ILE A 227 9.07 -0.33 18.05
C ILE A 227 7.60 -0.67 18.29
N VAL A 228 6.83 0.30 18.79
CA VAL A 228 5.40 0.14 19.09
C VAL A 228 4.63 1.19 18.31
N PHE A 229 3.67 0.73 17.50
CA PHE A 229 2.80 1.59 16.71
C PHE A 229 1.49 1.85 17.47
N VAL A 230 1.14 3.12 17.64
CA VAL A 230 0.12 3.57 18.61
C VAL A 230 -0.81 4.64 18.06
N LYS A 231 -2.11 4.47 18.31
CA LYS A 231 -3.16 5.44 17.96
C LYS A 231 -3.58 6.25 19.18
N GLY A 232 -3.90 7.53 18.98
CA GLY A 232 -4.51 8.40 20.01
C GLY A 232 -3.56 9.27 20.85
N LEU A 233 -2.24 9.23 20.60
CA LEU A 233 -1.30 10.10 21.34
C LEU A 233 -1.36 11.58 20.93
N ASN A 234 -1.89 11.88 19.72
CA ASN A 234 -2.10 13.23 19.19
C ASN A 234 -0.84 14.12 19.27
N LEU A 235 0.29 13.55 18.85
CA LEU A 235 1.58 14.24 18.77
C LEU A 235 1.63 15.16 17.54
N ARG A 236 2.60 16.09 17.51
CA ARG A 236 2.82 16.95 16.34
C ARG A 236 3.38 16.11 15.18
N PRO A 237 2.82 16.21 13.95
CA PRO A 237 3.44 15.61 12.76
C PRO A 237 4.85 16.15 12.52
N GLY A 238 5.70 15.36 11.87
CA GLY A 238 7.05 15.78 11.47
C GLY A 238 8.00 16.20 12.61
N ARG A 239 7.74 15.81 13.88
CA ARG A 239 8.57 16.22 15.01
C ARG A 239 8.56 15.22 16.17
N ALA A 240 9.73 14.94 16.73
CA ALA A 240 9.88 14.17 17.95
C ALA A 240 9.25 14.87 19.18
N SER A 241 8.71 14.05 20.09
CA SER A 241 8.09 14.48 21.35
C SER A 241 8.97 14.16 22.56
N ASN A 242 8.69 14.79 23.71
CA ASN A 242 9.44 14.54 24.94
C ASN A 242 9.14 13.14 25.50
N HIS A 243 10.04 12.21 25.24
CA HIS A 243 9.97 10.79 25.64
C HIS A 243 9.85 10.57 27.15
N SER A 244 10.40 11.45 28.00
CA SER A 244 10.33 11.35 29.46
C SER A 244 8.92 11.46 30.05
N ARG A 245 7.91 11.80 29.23
CA ARG A 245 6.48 11.79 29.61
C ARG A 245 5.82 10.41 29.43
N PHE A 246 6.57 9.41 28.96
CA PHE A 246 6.07 8.11 28.53
C PHE A 246 6.93 6.98 29.11
N GLN A 247 6.32 5.81 29.33
CA GLN A 247 6.99 4.60 29.82
C GLN A 247 6.41 3.39 29.09
N CYS A 248 7.25 2.51 28.56
CA CYS A 248 6.78 1.28 27.95
C CYS A 248 6.47 0.23 29.01
N VAL A 249 5.44 -0.58 28.75
CA VAL A 249 4.94 -1.61 29.67
C VAL A 249 4.70 -2.88 28.87
N TYR A 250 5.21 -4.01 29.36
CA TYR A 250 5.08 -5.32 28.73
C TYR A 250 4.40 -6.30 29.67
N GLY A 251 3.56 -7.19 29.14
CA GLY A 251 2.86 -8.23 29.89
C GLY A 251 1.70 -8.83 29.08
N SER A 252 1.15 -9.95 29.55
CA SER A 252 -0.07 -10.53 28.98
C SER A 252 -1.35 -9.78 29.40
N ASP A 253 -1.33 -9.19 30.59
CA ASP A 253 -2.40 -8.38 31.17
C ASP A 253 -1.85 -7.06 31.74
N PHE A 254 -2.53 -5.95 31.43
CA PHE A 254 -2.19 -4.61 31.89
C PHE A 254 -3.04 -4.14 33.09
N THR A 255 -3.87 -5.00 33.69
CA THR A 255 -4.65 -4.71 34.90
C THR A 255 -3.92 -5.18 36.17
N ASN A 256 -3.31 -6.37 36.19
CA ASN A 256 -2.45 -6.85 37.27
C ASN A 256 -1.12 -6.08 37.29
N ARG A 257 -0.74 -5.48 38.44
CA ARG A 257 0.50 -4.69 38.57
C ARG A 257 1.76 -5.54 38.75
N LYS A 258 1.66 -6.79 39.19
CA LYS A 258 2.81 -7.66 39.50
C LYS A 258 3.39 -8.36 38.26
N SER A 259 2.57 -8.57 37.23
CA SER A 259 2.93 -9.24 35.96
C SER A 259 3.46 -8.28 34.87
N ARG A 260 3.67 -7.00 35.19
CA ARG A 260 4.07 -5.97 34.23
C ARG A 260 5.54 -5.61 34.34
N LEU A 261 6.29 -5.87 33.27
CA LEU A 261 7.63 -5.31 33.09
C LEU A 261 7.51 -3.86 32.62
N LYS A 262 8.41 -2.99 33.08
CA LYS A 262 8.49 -1.58 32.69
C LYS A 262 9.81 -1.32 31.98
N SER A 263 9.80 -0.42 31.00
CA SER A 263 11.02 0.02 30.31
C SER A 263 10.91 1.49 29.89
N GLU A 264 12.06 2.10 29.60
CA GLU A 264 12.13 3.48 29.13
C GLU A 264 11.71 3.62 27.65
N VAL A 265 11.20 4.80 27.31
CA VAL A 265 11.05 5.24 25.92
C VAL A 265 12.36 5.91 25.51
N VAL A 266 12.97 5.40 24.45
CA VAL A 266 14.20 5.90 23.83
C VAL A 266 13.88 7.07 22.89
N SER A 267 12.84 6.93 22.06
CA SER A 267 12.35 7.99 21.18
C SER A 267 10.85 7.84 20.92
N ILE A 268 10.20 8.95 20.53
CA ILE A 268 8.77 8.97 20.23
C ILE A 268 8.43 10.10 19.26
N ALA A 269 7.72 9.78 18.17
CA ALA A 269 7.28 10.72 17.16
C ALA A 269 6.03 10.20 16.44
N GLN A 270 5.15 11.10 15.96
CA GLN A 270 3.93 10.74 15.22
C GLN A 270 3.10 9.65 15.94
N GLU A 271 3.09 8.42 15.40
CA GLU A 271 2.39 7.23 15.94
C GLU A 271 3.37 6.09 16.26
N ILE A 272 4.65 6.40 16.45
CA ILE A 272 5.77 5.46 16.62
C ILE A 272 6.47 5.72 17.96
N VAL A 273 6.67 4.66 18.75
CA VAL A 273 7.34 4.71 20.05
C VAL A 273 8.45 3.66 20.11
N ARG A 274 9.70 4.09 20.35
CA ARG A 274 10.87 3.21 20.49
C ARG A 274 11.12 2.96 21.97
N CYS A 275 10.96 1.72 22.41
CA CYS A 275 11.16 1.26 23.78
C CYS A 275 12.48 0.49 23.92
N ARG A 276 13.23 0.60 25.03
CA ARG A 276 14.28 -0.40 25.31
C ARG A 276 13.60 -1.76 25.57
N THR A 277 14.01 -2.86 24.92
CA THR A 277 13.38 -4.17 25.15
C THR A 277 13.89 -4.78 26.46
N PRO A 278 13.01 -5.29 27.36
CA PRO A 278 13.44 -6.05 28.52
C PRO A 278 14.21 -7.31 28.09
N SER A 279 15.37 -7.56 28.69
CA SER A 279 16.25 -8.68 28.34
C SER A 279 15.58 -10.06 28.44
N SER A 280 14.60 -10.20 29.33
CA SER A 280 13.77 -11.41 29.48
C SER A 280 12.95 -11.78 28.24
N LEU A 281 12.68 -10.84 27.32
CA LEU A 281 11.98 -11.11 26.06
C LEU A 281 12.94 -11.58 24.96
N LEU A 282 14.22 -11.20 25.06
CA LEU A 282 15.26 -11.54 24.08
C LEU A 282 15.63 -13.03 24.09
N GLY A 283 15.56 -13.69 25.26
CA GLY A 283 16.16 -15.01 25.48
C GLY A 283 15.37 -16.26 25.06
N SER A 284 14.04 -16.22 24.87
CA SER A 284 13.25 -17.43 24.55
C SER A 284 12.11 -17.17 23.56
N PRO A 285 12.03 -17.92 22.43
CA PRO A 285 10.94 -17.78 21.45
C PRO A 285 9.57 -18.27 21.94
N HIS A 286 9.51 -19.36 22.72
CA HIS A 286 8.29 -20.17 22.85
C HIS A 286 7.20 -19.60 23.79
N SER A 287 7.48 -18.54 24.55
CA SER A 287 6.47 -17.85 25.38
C SER A 287 5.94 -16.54 24.78
N ARG A 288 6.51 -16.07 23.67
CA ARG A 288 6.38 -14.68 23.18
C ARG A 288 4.96 -14.28 22.78
N GLY A 289 4.19 -15.14 22.10
CA GLY A 289 2.86 -14.79 21.56
C GLY A 289 1.80 -14.41 22.61
N SER A 290 2.06 -14.70 23.89
CA SER A 290 1.21 -14.30 25.02
C SER A 290 1.49 -12.88 25.54
N ILE A 291 2.64 -12.30 25.21
CA ILE A 291 3.13 -11.03 25.78
C ILE A 291 2.77 -9.90 24.81
N LYS A 292 2.10 -8.87 25.34
CA LYS A 292 1.83 -7.62 24.64
C LYS A 292 2.77 -6.52 25.12
N VAL A 293 2.87 -5.45 24.32
CA VAL A 293 3.51 -4.19 24.70
C VAL A 293 2.52 -3.03 24.60
N SER A 294 2.59 -2.08 25.52
CA SER A 294 1.80 -0.85 25.50
C SER A 294 2.59 0.33 26.07
N VAL A 295 2.05 1.53 25.90
CA VAL A 295 2.65 2.79 26.33
C VAL A 295 1.82 3.38 27.47
N ASN A 296 2.48 3.67 28.59
CA ASN A 296 1.96 4.42 29.72
C ASN A 296 2.28 5.90 29.55
N VAL A 297 1.26 6.74 29.39
CA VAL A 297 1.37 8.20 29.37
C VAL A 297 1.25 8.71 30.81
N ILE A 298 2.31 9.35 31.31
CA ILE A 298 2.34 9.82 32.71
C ILE A 298 1.20 10.82 32.94
N GLY A 299 0.38 10.56 33.96
CA GLY A 299 -0.81 11.36 34.29
C GLY A 299 -2.08 11.01 33.51
N LYS A 300 -2.05 10.14 32.48
CA LYS A 300 -3.24 9.63 31.78
C LYS A 300 -3.46 8.13 31.92
N GLY A 301 -2.39 7.34 32.09
CA GLY A 301 -2.45 5.89 32.20
C GLY A 301 -1.95 5.15 30.96
N ILE A 302 -2.23 3.85 30.89
CA ILE A 302 -1.77 2.94 29.83
C ILE A 302 -2.80 2.87 28.72
N LEU A 303 -2.37 2.94 27.46
CA LEU A 303 -3.24 2.66 26.32
C LEU A 303 -3.70 1.19 26.34
N SER A 304 -4.89 0.93 25.82
CA SER A 304 -5.28 -0.43 25.42
C SER A 304 -4.26 -0.99 24.43
N SER A 305 -4.11 -2.31 24.37
CA SER A 305 -3.12 -2.93 23.48
C SER A 305 -3.54 -4.31 22.96
N ILE A 306 -3.22 -4.51 21.69
CA ILE A 306 -3.15 -5.80 20.99
C ILE A 306 -1.75 -6.06 20.42
N ALA A 307 -0.87 -5.04 20.41
CA ALA A 307 0.49 -5.10 19.87
C ALA A 307 1.34 -6.17 20.59
N ARG A 308 1.89 -7.10 19.80
CA ARG A 308 2.80 -8.18 20.24
C ARG A 308 4.20 -7.84 19.73
N PRO A 309 5.26 -7.91 20.55
CA PRO A 309 6.61 -7.51 20.12
C PRO A 309 7.25 -8.62 19.28
N GLU A 310 7.05 -8.58 17.96
CA GLU A 310 7.53 -9.60 17.04
C GLU A 310 9.02 -9.44 16.69
N PHE A 311 9.77 -10.53 16.60
CA PHE A 311 11.12 -10.45 16.07
C PHE A 311 11.08 -10.38 14.54
N LEU A 312 11.81 -9.41 13.97
CA LEU A 312 12.43 -9.65 12.67
C LEU A 312 13.27 -10.92 12.81
N ALA A 313 12.92 -12.00 12.09
CA ALA A 313 13.86 -13.09 11.96
C ALA A 313 14.99 -12.58 11.07
N SER A 314 16.16 -12.37 11.67
CA SER A 314 17.39 -12.33 10.88
C SER A 314 17.46 -13.65 10.11
N PRO A 315 17.77 -13.64 8.80
CA PRO A 315 18.28 -14.85 8.18
C PRO A 315 19.55 -15.28 8.93
N ASP A 316 19.76 -16.59 8.94
CA ASP A 316 20.98 -17.26 9.34
C ASP A 316 21.32 -18.19 8.16
N PRO A 317 22.43 -17.99 7.41
CA PRO A 317 23.59 -17.13 7.70
C PRO A 317 23.31 -15.61 7.75
N PRO A 318 24.21 -14.81 8.36
CA PRO A 318 24.00 -13.37 8.55
C PRO A 318 23.80 -12.59 7.25
N VAL A 319 23.06 -11.48 7.36
CA VAL A 319 22.61 -10.62 6.26
C VAL A 319 23.77 -10.09 5.41
N PHE A 320 23.92 -10.66 4.22
CA PHE A 320 24.30 -9.89 3.04
C PHE A 320 23.04 -9.20 2.51
N ILE A 321 23.19 -7.97 2.00
CA ILE A 321 22.11 -7.30 1.27
C ILE A 321 21.82 -8.15 0.02
N GLN A 322 20.58 -8.62 -0.12
CA GLN A 322 20.17 -9.53 -1.20
C GLN A 322 19.77 -8.75 -2.46
N HIS A 323 19.20 -7.57 -2.28
CA HIS A 323 18.60 -6.74 -3.32
C HIS A 323 19.19 -5.34 -3.29
N ARG A 324 19.56 -4.81 -4.45
CA ARG A 324 20.06 -3.45 -4.62
C ARG A 324 18.92 -2.43 -4.59
N VAL A 325 17.80 -2.74 -5.24
CA VAL A 325 16.65 -1.82 -5.34
C VAL A 325 15.33 -2.55 -5.12
N CYS A 326 14.57 -2.10 -4.13
CA CYS A 326 13.25 -2.60 -3.80
C CYS A 326 12.20 -1.48 -3.89
N ILE A 327 10.92 -1.84 -4.03
CA ILE A 327 9.80 -0.91 -3.80
C ILE A 327 9.03 -1.32 -2.54
N CYS A 328 8.67 -0.34 -1.72
CA CYS A 328 7.58 -0.47 -0.76
C CYS A 328 6.37 0.34 -1.20
N THR A 329 5.18 -0.27 -1.11
CA THR A 329 3.91 0.39 -1.42
C THR A 329 2.82 -0.01 -0.43
N MET A 330 1.80 0.84 -0.27
CA MET A 330 0.62 0.54 0.53
C MET A 330 -0.63 0.85 -0.28
N LEU A 331 -1.48 -0.15 -0.44
CA LEU A 331 -2.60 -0.11 -1.38
C LEU A 331 -3.91 -0.57 -0.73
N ARG A 332 -5.00 -0.31 -1.44
CA ARG A 332 -6.31 -0.94 -1.26
C ARG A 332 -6.97 -1.03 -2.63
N ASN A 333 -7.41 -2.20 -3.04
CA ASN A 333 -8.14 -2.44 -4.29
C ASN A 333 -7.39 -1.92 -5.53
N GLN A 334 -6.17 -2.42 -5.78
CA GLN A 334 -5.31 -2.02 -6.92
C GLN A 334 -4.71 -3.22 -7.69
N ALA A 335 -5.18 -4.45 -7.47
CA ALA A 335 -4.63 -5.67 -8.06
C ALA A 335 -4.58 -5.63 -9.60
N ARG A 336 -5.63 -5.06 -10.19
CA ARG A 336 -5.78 -4.82 -11.65
C ARG A 336 -4.68 -3.99 -12.32
N PHE A 337 -3.91 -3.22 -11.54
CA PHE A 337 -2.74 -2.44 -12.00
C PHE A 337 -1.41 -3.11 -11.63
N LEU A 338 -1.42 -4.04 -10.68
CA LEU A 338 -0.22 -4.62 -10.08
C LEU A 338 0.63 -5.41 -11.08
N ARG A 339 0.02 -6.13 -12.04
CA ARG A 339 0.75 -6.83 -13.12
C ARG A 339 1.59 -5.85 -13.96
N GLU A 340 0.98 -4.78 -14.47
CA GLU A 340 1.66 -3.73 -15.25
C GLU A 340 2.77 -3.08 -14.44
N TRP A 341 2.48 -2.72 -13.18
CA TRP A 341 3.40 -2.01 -12.30
C TRP A 341 4.61 -2.86 -11.86
N VAL A 342 4.43 -4.13 -11.51
CA VAL A 342 5.54 -5.05 -11.17
C VAL A 342 6.38 -5.35 -12.42
N MET A 343 5.76 -5.76 -13.53
CA MET A 343 6.49 -6.09 -14.77
C MET A 343 7.29 -4.90 -15.31
N TYR A 344 6.75 -3.68 -15.22
CA TYR A 344 7.48 -2.46 -15.57
C TYR A 344 8.69 -2.24 -14.68
N HIS A 345 8.49 -2.21 -13.35
CA HIS A 345 9.55 -1.90 -12.41
C HIS A 345 10.65 -2.96 -12.39
N ALA A 346 10.31 -4.24 -12.59
CA ALA A 346 11.27 -5.32 -12.80
C ALA A 346 12.19 -5.04 -14.00
N ARG A 347 11.60 -4.66 -15.15
CA ARG A 347 12.34 -4.45 -16.40
C ARG A 347 13.38 -3.33 -16.34
N ILE A 348 13.17 -2.34 -15.48
CA ILE A 348 14.08 -1.19 -15.28
C ILE A 348 15.10 -1.39 -14.14
N GLY A 349 14.95 -2.44 -13.33
CA GLY A 349 15.91 -2.79 -12.27
C GLY A 349 15.41 -2.64 -10.83
N VAL A 350 14.14 -2.98 -10.56
CA VAL A 350 13.65 -3.30 -9.21
C VAL A 350 13.64 -4.81 -9.04
N GLU A 351 14.11 -5.29 -7.89
CA GLU A 351 14.41 -6.70 -7.65
C GLU A 351 13.40 -7.34 -6.67
N ARG A 352 12.80 -6.55 -5.77
CA ARG A 352 11.83 -7.04 -4.75
C ARG A 352 10.76 -6.01 -4.37
N TRP A 353 9.56 -6.49 -4.03
CA TRP A 353 8.40 -5.67 -3.63
C TRP A 353 7.88 -6.00 -2.23
N PHE A 354 7.52 -4.96 -1.48
CA PHE A 354 6.81 -5.06 -0.20
C PHE A 354 5.44 -4.39 -0.34
N ILE A 355 4.37 -5.19 -0.33
CA ILE A 355 3.00 -4.74 -0.55
C ILE A 355 2.25 -4.74 0.78
N TYR A 356 1.99 -3.55 1.33
CA TYR A 356 1.14 -3.37 2.50
C TYR A 356 -0.33 -3.29 2.07
N ASP A 357 -1.07 -4.37 2.29
CA ASP A 357 -2.45 -4.55 1.84
C ASP A 357 -3.43 -4.02 2.91
N ASN A 358 -4.04 -2.86 2.63
CA ASN A 358 -4.99 -2.20 3.54
C ASN A 358 -6.43 -2.73 3.36
N ASN A 359 -6.58 -4.06 3.51
CA ASN A 359 -7.82 -4.82 3.37
C ASN A 359 -8.43 -4.68 1.96
N SER A 360 -7.69 -5.09 0.94
CA SER A 360 -8.21 -5.19 -0.42
C SER A 360 -9.24 -6.31 -0.55
N ASP A 361 -10.16 -6.16 -1.50
CA ASP A 361 -11.24 -7.12 -1.80
C ASP A 361 -11.37 -7.42 -3.32
N ASP A 362 -10.27 -7.27 -4.07
CA ASP A 362 -10.18 -7.35 -5.54
C ASP A 362 -9.21 -8.44 -6.06
N GLU A 363 -9.26 -9.66 -5.50
CA GLU A 363 -8.49 -10.82 -6.01
C GLU A 363 -6.96 -10.62 -6.01
N ILE A 364 -6.47 -9.72 -5.15
CA ILE A 364 -5.03 -9.39 -5.04
C ILE A 364 -4.15 -10.59 -4.65
N GLU A 365 -4.71 -11.57 -3.95
CA GLU A 365 -3.99 -12.79 -3.55
C GLU A 365 -3.61 -13.61 -4.78
N ASP A 366 -4.56 -13.86 -5.67
CA ASP A 366 -4.39 -14.59 -6.93
C ASP A 366 -3.46 -13.85 -7.90
N VAL A 367 -3.52 -12.51 -7.93
CA VAL A 367 -2.62 -11.67 -8.74
C VAL A 367 -1.18 -11.70 -8.19
N ILE A 368 -0.99 -11.70 -6.87
CA ILE A 368 0.35 -11.82 -6.26
C ILE A 368 0.91 -13.23 -6.46
N GLU A 369 0.09 -14.28 -6.35
CA GLU A 369 0.51 -15.66 -6.62
C GLU A 369 0.87 -15.86 -8.11
N SER A 370 0.05 -15.34 -9.04
CA SER A 370 0.35 -15.33 -10.48
C SER A 370 1.71 -14.68 -10.78
N LEU A 371 2.05 -13.57 -10.13
CA LEU A 371 3.34 -12.90 -10.28
C LEU A 371 4.49 -13.63 -9.58
N ALA A 372 4.28 -14.21 -8.40
CA ALA A 372 5.28 -15.01 -7.70
C ALA A 372 5.65 -16.28 -8.51
N ASN A 373 4.67 -16.93 -9.13
CA ASN A 373 4.86 -18.07 -10.04
C ASN A 373 5.60 -17.70 -11.33
N GLN A 374 5.63 -16.41 -11.71
CA GLN A 374 6.47 -15.87 -12.79
C GLN A 374 7.88 -15.47 -12.33
N GLY A 375 8.21 -15.64 -11.04
CA GLY A 375 9.53 -15.38 -10.47
C GLY A 375 9.73 -13.98 -9.88
N PHE A 376 8.67 -13.17 -9.71
CA PHE A 376 8.79 -11.86 -9.05
C PHE A 376 8.81 -12.00 -7.51
N GLU A 377 9.85 -11.51 -6.83
CA GLU A 377 9.92 -11.53 -5.36
C GLU A 377 8.96 -10.51 -4.72
N ILE A 378 7.73 -10.94 -4.44
CA ILE A 378 6.69 -10.11 -3.81
C ILE A 378 6.42 -10.59 -2.38
N THR A 379 6.54 -9.68 -1.41
CA THR A 379 6.17 -9.92 0.00
C THR A 379 4.89 -9.16 0.32
N ARG A 380 3.74 -9.86 0.44
CA ARG A 380 2.47 -9.29 0.91
C ARG A 380 2.47 -9.20 2.44
N HIS A 381 2.08 -8.05 2.97
CA HIS A 381 1.85 -7.82 4.39
C HIS A 381 0.42 -7.29 4.58
N LEU A 382 -0.44 -8.06 5.25
CA LEU A 382 -1.76 -7.55 5.64
C LEU A 382 -1.58 -6.41 6.65
N TRP A 383 -2.08 -5.23 6.31
CA TRP A 383 -1.99 -4.02 7.14
C TRP A 383 -3.41 -3.52 7.45
N PRO A 384 -4.13 -4.16 8.40
CA PRO A 384 -5.57 -3.94 8.57
C PRO A 384 -5.93 -2.60 9.27
N TRP A 385 -4.93 -1.80 9.60
CA TRP A 385 -5.02 -0.58 10.39
C TRP A 385 -5.43 0.63 9.54
N ILE A 386 -6.45 1.38 9.96
CA ILE A 386 -6.97 2.52 9.17
C ILE A 386 -6.27 3.82 9.54
N LYS A 387 -5.97 4.68 8.55
CA LYS A 387 -5.26 5.97 8.75
C LYS A 387 -3.88 5.77 9.40
N THR A 388 -3.02 4.96 8.79
CA THR A 388 -1.69 4.56 9.35
C THR A 388 -0.60 4.36 8.29
N GLN A 389 -0.71 5.01 7.12
CA GLN A 389 0.24 4.81 6.00
C GLN A 389 1.70 5.06 6.42
N GLU A 390 1.93 6.14 7.15
CA GLU A 390 3.20 6.58 7.71
C GLU A 390 3.79 5.55 8.70
N ALA A 391 2.94 4.86 9.47
CA ALA A 391 3.36 3.79 10.37
C ALA A 391 3.71 2.50 9.62
N GLY A 392 2.93 2.12 8.61
CA GLY A 392 3.23 0.94 7.79
C GLY A 392 4.45 1.13 6.90
N PHE A 393 4.71 2.35 6.39
CA PHE A 393 5.96 2.65 5.69
C PHE A 393 7.18 2.68 6.62
N ALA A 394 7.05 3.15 7.87
CA ALA A 394 8.10 2.95 8.87
C ALA A 394 8.35 1.47 9.19
N HIS A 395 7.29 0.67 9.35
CA HIS A 395 7.39 -0.78 9.50
C HIS A 395 8.05 -1.44 8.28
N CYS A 396 7.76 -0.95 7.08
CA CYS A 396 8.34 -1.42 5.84
C CYS A 396 9.84 -1.12 5.74
N GLY A 397 10.25 0.11 6.06
CA GLY A 397 11.67 0.47 6.11
C GLY A 397 12.47 -0.45 7.04
N LEU A 398 11.92 -0.77 8.21
CA LEU A 398 12.53 -1.72 9.16
C LEU A 398 12.61 -3.16 8.64
N ARG A 399 11.58 -3.66 7.94
CA ARG A 399 11.61 -5.00 7.31
C ARG A 399 12.55 -5.05 6.10
N ALA A 400 12.58 -4.00 5.28
CA ALA A 400 13.32 -3.98 4.02
C ALA A 400 14.82 -3.65 4.19
N ARG A 401 15.23 -2.93 5.24
CA ARG A 401 16.64 -2.69 5.61
C ARG A 401 17.49 -3.95 5.68
N ASP A 402 16.86 -5.05 6.07
CA ASP A 402 17.50 -6.33 6.29
C ASP A 402 17.68 -7.14 4.97
N LEU A 403 17.23 -6.58 3.83
CA LEU A 403 17.19 -7.25 2.52
C LEU A 403 17.64 -6.34 1.36
N CYS A 404 17.46 -5.01 1.47
CA CYS A 404 17.53 -4.03 0.38
C CYS A 404 18.53 -2.90 0.65
N GLU A 405 19.40 -2.57 -0.31
CA GLU A 405 20.29 -1.39 -0.24
C GLU A 405 19.49 -0.09 -0.33
N TRP A 406 18.56 -0.02 -1.29
CA TRP A 406 17.68 1.11 -1.57
C TRP A 406 16.21 0.67 -1.63
N VAL A 407 15.32 1.48 -1.06
CA VAL A 407 13.86 1.28 -1.11
C VAL A 407 13.18 2.54 -1.63
N ALA A 408 12.45 2.40 -2.73
CA ALA A 408 11.55 3.42 -3.24
C ALA A 408 10.20 3.33 -2.52
N PHE A 409 9.66 4.47 -2.08
CA PHE A 409 8.35 4.55 -1.43
C PHE A 409 7.34 5.22 -2.37
N ILE A 410 6.70 4.44 -3.23
CA ILE A 410 5.81 4.91 -4.30
C ILE A 410 4.48 4.14 -4.33
N ASP A 411 3.43 4.77 -4.83
CA ASP A 411 2.09 4.17 -4.94
C ASP A 411 1.97 3.33 -6.24
N VAL A 412 0.95 2.47 -6.35
CA VAL A 412 0.79 1.56 -7.52
C VAL A 412 0.38 2.31 -8.80
N ASP A 413 -0.17 3.51 -8.70
CA ASP A 413 -0.37 4.41 -9.83
C ASP A 413 0.86 5.29 -10.13
N GLU A 414 2.04 4.99 -9.61
CA GLU A 414 3.29 5.73 -9.83
C GLU A 414 4.40 4.91 -10.50
N PHE A 415 4.98 5.46 -11.56
CA PHE A 415 5.93 4.77 -12.46
C PHE A 415 7.24 5.56 -12.65
N LEU A 416 8.38 4.91 -12.39
CA LEU A 416 9.74 5.48 -12.50
C LEU A 416 10.23 5.57 -13.95
N HIS A 417 9.91 6.67 -14.64
CA HIS A 417 10.29 6.89 -16.04
C HIS A 417 11.78 7.30 -16.16
N LEU A 418 12.61 6.34 -16.58
CA LEU A 418 14.06 6.52 -16.79
C LEU A 418 14.33 7.04 -18.21
N ARG A 419 14.37 8.37 -18.38
CA ARG A 419 14.41 9.04 -19.70
C ARG A 419 15.67 8.71 -20.53
N THR A 420 16.75 8.27 -19.91
CA THR A 420 17.99 7.85 -20.59
C THR A 420 18.01 6.36 -20.99
N GLY A 421 17.02 5.56 -20.56
CA GLY A 421 17.02 4.11 -20.73
C GLY A 421 18.08 3.35 -19.91
N VAL A 422 18.81 4.03 -19.03
CA VAL A 422 19.83 3.45 -18.14
C VAL A 422 19.14 2.74 -16.97
N HIS A 423 19.65 1.56 -16.59
CA HIS A 423 19.14 0.75 -15.48
C HIS A 423 19.11 1.51 -14.14
N LEU A 424 18.04 1.33 -13.35
CA LEU A 424 17.76 2.09 -12.13
C LEU A 424 18.91 2.06 -11.13
N GLY A 425 19.45 0.87 -10.82
CA GLY A 425 20.61 0.72 -9.93
C GLY A 425 21.85 1.50 -10.38
N SER A 426 22.06 1.65 -11.70
CA SER A 426 23.19 2.41 -12.26
C SER A 426 22.97 3.93 -12.17
N ILE A 427 21.72 4.39 -12.28
CA ILE A 427 21.35 5.78 -11.97
C ILE A 427 21.63 6.06 -10.49
N ILE A 428 21.14 5.18 -9.59
CA ILE A 428 21.34 5.30 -8.14
C ILE A 428 22.83 5.44 -7.81
N SER A 429 23.67 4.45 -8.15
CA SER A 429 25.09 4.48 -7.75
C SER A 429 25.91 5.65 -8.33
N ASN A 430 25.50 6.23 -9.47
CA ASN A 430 26.12 7.45 -9.99
C ASN A 430 25.78 8.67 -9.11
N GLN A 431 24.50 8.83 -8.76
CA GLN A 431 23.98 9.92 -7.92
C GLN A 431 24.41 9.79 -6.45
N THR A 432 24.75 8.58 -6.00
CA THR A 432 25.12 8.24 -4.61
C THR A 432 26.61 7.90 -4.48
N SER A 433 27.43 8.39 -5.41
CA SER A 433 28.90 8.26 -5.40
C SER A 433 29.57 8.92 -4.18
N ARG A 434 28.86 9.83 -3.51
CA ARG A 434 29.20 10.39 -2.20
C ARG A 434 28.56 9.56 -1.06
N PRO A 435 29.32 9.14 -0.03
CA PRO A 435 28.80 8.28 1.03
C PRO A 435 27.78 8.96 1.95
N ASP A 436 27.74 10.29 2.00
CA ASP A 436 26.78 11.05 2.81
C ASP A 436 25.39 11.15 2.18
N VAL A 437 25.24 10.81 0.89
CA VAL A 437 23.92 10.73 0.24
C VAL A 437 23.17 9.50 0.74
N ALA A 438 21.90 9.67 1.10
CA ALA A 438 21.04 8.62 1.67
C ALA A 438 19.63 8.60 1.08
N GLU A 439 19.25 9.64 0.33
CA GLU A 439 17.94 9.84 -0.27
C GLU A 439 18.08 10.43 -1.68
N LEU A 440 17.31 9.89 -2.62
CA LEU A 440 17.12 10.43 -3.97
C LEU A 440 15.69 10.95 -4.10
N ARG A 441 15.52 12.26 -4.27
CA ARG A 441 14.21 12.92 -4.43
C ARG A 441 13.88 13.06 -5.90
N ILE A 442 12.76 12.47 -6.33
CA ILE A 442 12.37 12.36 -7.74
C ILE A 442 11.14 13.24 -8.01
N SER A 443 11.23 14.08 -9.04
CA SER A 443 10.13 14.96 -9.46
C SER A 443 8.95 14.13 -9.99
N CYS A 444 7.78 14.27 -9.37
CA CYS A 444 6.55 13.58 -9.75
C CYS A 444 5.64 14.48 -10.61
N HIS A 445 4.95 13.93 -11.60
CA HIS A 445 3.99 14.64 -12.46
C HIS A 445 2.66 13.89 -12.57
N ASN A 446 1.56 14.65 -12.45
CA ASN A 446 0.19 14.10 -12.45
C ASN A 446 -0.42 13.97 -13.83
N PHE A 447 -0.79 12.74 -14.19
CA PHE A 447 -1.47 12.39 -15.43
C PHE A 447 -3.00 12.36 -15.25
N GLY A 448 -3.70 12.65 -16.35
CA GLY A 448 -5.16 12.69 -16.46
C GLY A 448 -5.74 11.65 -17.45
N PRO A 449 -7.07 11.57 -17.59
CA PRO A 449 -7.73 10.49 -18.32
C PRO A 449 -7.47 10.48 -19.83
N SER A 450 -6.84 11.54 -20.37
CA SER A 450 -6.39 11.61 -21.78
C SER A 450 -7.51 11.48 -22.82
N GLY A 451 -8.71 11.96 -22.49
CA GLY A 451 -9.91 11.82 -23.31
C GLY A 451 -10.64 10.48 -23.15
N LEU A 452 -10.07 9.52 -22.42
CA LEU A 452 -10.68 8.21 -22.18
C LEU A 452 -11.82 8.30 -21.16
N LYS A 453 -12.80 7.41 -21.34
CA LYS A 453 -13.91 7.18 -20.41
C LYS A 453 -13.85 5.79 -19.77
N GLU A 454 -13.32 4.82 -20.51
CA GLU A 454 -13.04 3.46 -20.04
C GLU A 454 -11.53 3.30 -19.78
N SER A 455 -11.17 2.42 -18.85
CA SER A 455 -9.77 2.15 -18.54
C SER A 455 -9.04 1.51 -19.73
N PRO A 456 -7.81 1.95 -20.07
CA PRO A 456 -7.05 1.39 -21.19
C PRO A 456 -6.78 -0.12 -21.02
N ARG A 457 -6.85 -0.85 -22.14
CA ARG A 457 -6.60 -2.30 -22.19
C ARG A 457 -5.11 -2.60 -22.23
N GLU A 458 -4.33 -1.62 -22.67
CA GLU A 458 -2.89 -1.59 -22.86
C GLU A 458 -2.14 -1.24 -21.56
N GLY A 459 -2.85 -0.75 -20.55
CA GLY A 459 -2.29 -0.27 -19.29
C GLY A 459 -2.25 1.25 -19.15
N VAL A 460 -2.07 1.72 -17.93
CA VAL A 460 -2.06 3.16 -17.57
C VAL A 460 -0.91 3.90 -18.24
N MET A 461 0.24 3.26 -18.42
CA MET A 461 1.41 3.87 -19.08
C MET A 461 1.17 4.20 -20.56
N VAL A 462 0.28 3.46 -21.21
CA VAL A 462 0.02 3.58 -22.66
C VAL A 462 -1.21 4.42 -22.96
N GLY A 463 -2.28 4.25 -22.19
CA GLY A 463 -3.53 4.99 -22.37
C GLY A 463 -3.49 6.43 -21.87
N TYR A 464 -2.74 6.72 -20.81
CA TYR A 464 -2.71 8.06 -20.21
C TYR A 464 -1.42 8.82 -20.59
N THR A 465 -1.50 9.75 -21.55
CA THR A 465 -0.38 10.62 -21.97
C THR A 465 -0.60 12.11 -21.68
N CYS A 466 -1.82 12.52 -21.33
CA CYS A 466 -2.11 13.87 -20.84
C CYS A 466 -1.65 14.06 -19.40
N ARG A 467 -0.95 15.16 -19.10
CA ARG A 467 -0.58 15.54 -17.73
C ARG A 467 -0.64 17.04 -17.47
N LEU A 468 -0.61 17.39 -16.18
CA LEU A 468 -0.37 18.74 -15.69
C LEU A 468 1.08 19.18 -15.95
N ARG A 469 1.28 20.49 -16.18
CA ARG A 469 2.60 21.11 -16.31
C ARG A 469 3.38 21.16 -14.99
N PRO A 470 2.83 21.68 -13.87
CA PRO A 470 3.56 21.69 -12.60
C PRO A 470 3.80 20.26 -12.09
N PRO A 471 4.92 20.01 -11.37
CA PRO A 471 5.13 18.78 -10.63
C PRO A 471 4.27 18.74 -9.35
N GLU A 472 4.04 17.55 -8.83
CA GLU A 472 3.62 17.35 -7.44
C GLU A 472 4.85 17.31 -6.50
N ARG A 473 4.62 17.13 -5.19
CA ARG A 473 5.66 16.75 -4.22
C ARG A 473 6.48 15.57 -4.77
N HIS A 474 7.78 15.58 -4.48
CA HIS A 474 8.66 14.48 -4.84
C HIS A 474 8.27 13.17 -4.12
N LYS A 475 8.72 12.06 -4.68
CA LYS A 475 8.80 10.77 -3.98
C LYS A 475 10.27 10.40 -3.81
N SER A 476 10.60 9.58 -2.82
CA SER A 476 11.98 9.26 -2.49
C SER A 476 12.35 7.79 -2.66
N ILE A 477 13.60 7.57 -3.07
CA ILE A 477 14.32 6.30 -2.89
C ILE A 477 15.35 6.52 -1.77
N VAL A 478 15.28 5.74 -0.69
CA VAL A 478 16.11 5.92 0.51
C VAL A 478 16.89 4.66 0.86
N GLN A 479 18.05 4.80 1.50
CA GLN A 479 18.74 3.66 2.12
C GLN A 479 18.15 3.39 3.50
N PRO A 480 17.50 2.24 3.77
CA PRO A 480 16.78 2.04 5.02
C PRO A 480 17.69 1.99 6.26
N GLU A 481 18.97 1.60 6.10
CA GLU A 481 19.97 1.64 7.18
C GLU A 481 20.38 3.08 7.53
N LYS A 482 20.11 4.07 6.67
CA LYS A 482 20.44 5.48 6.91
C LYS A 482 19.29 6.30 7.52
N LEU A 483 18.15 5.66 7.82
CA LEU A 483 16.99 6.32 8.43
C LEU A 483 17.23 6.72 9.89
N ASN A 484 16.57 7.80 10.30
CA ASN A 484 16.60 8.29 11.68
C ASN A 484 15.93 7.27 12.64
N PRO A 485 16.49 6.99 13.84
CA PRO A 485 15.87 6.07 14.80
C PRO A 485 14.47 6.48 15.31
N THR A 486 14.02 7.71 15.06
CA THR A 486 12.64 8.17 15.29
C THR A 486 11.64 7.69 14.23
N LEU A 487 12.12 7.31 13.04
CA LEU A 487 11.32 6.88 11.87
C LEU A 487 10.26 7.89 11.42
N ILE A 488 10.49 9.18 11.71
CA ILE A 488 9.65 10.27 11.22
C ILE A 488 9.59 10.22 9.69
N ASN A 489 8.38 10.28 9.16
CA ASN A 489 8.16 10.29 7.72
C ASN A 489 6.91 11.09 7.33
N MET A 490 6.93 11.57 6.10
CA MET A 490 5.82 12.27 5.44
C MET A 490 5.35 11.43 4.26
N VAL A 491 5.00 10.18 4.55
CA VAL A 491 4.64 9.12 3.59
C VAL A 491 5.80 8.70 2.69
N HIS A 492 6.19 9.52 1.71
CA HIS A 492 7.18 9.16 0.68
C HIS A 492 8.58 9.74 0.93
N HIS A 493 8.81 10.33 2.10
CA HIS A 493 10.04 10.97 2.55
C HIS A 493 10.28 10.59 4.01
N PHE A 494 11.52 10.28 4.39
CA PHE A 494 11.91 9.95 5.76
C PHE A 494 12.98 10.90 6.29
N ASP A 495 12.95 11.17 7.59
CA ASP A 495 14.06 11.80 8.28
C ASP A 495 15.28 10.85 8.30
N LEU A 496 16.46 11.39 8.02
CA LEU A 496 17.73 10.67 7.96
C LEU A 496 18.50 10.77 9.30
N ARG A 497 19.56 9.97 9.45
CA ARG A 497 20.55 10.18 10.53
C ARG A 497 21.33 11.48 10.30
N ASP A 498 21.78 12.11 11.39
CA ASP A 498 22.49 13.40 11.34
C ASP A 498 23.74 13.34 10.45
N GLY A 499 23.98 14.42 9.69
CA GLY A 499 25.12 14.53 8.76
C GLY A 499 24.90 13.86 7.39
N LEU A 500 23.77 13.19 7.17
CA LEU A 500 23.39 12.63 5.88
C LEU A 500 22.52 13.59 5.07
N ASN A 501 22.60 13.46 3.75
CA ASN A 501 21.97 14.37 2.80
C ASN A 501 21.11 13.63 1.76
N TYR A 502 20.23 14.40 1.12
CA TYR A 502 19.49 13.98 -0.07
C TYR A 502 20.07 14.65 -1.32
N VAL A 503 19.77 14.12 -2.50
CA VAL A 503 19.95 14.82 -3.78
C VAL A 503 18.63 14.85 -4.57
N ASN A 504 18.37 15.97 -5.23
CA ASN A 504 17.25 16.10 -6.16
C ASN A 504 17.69 15.57 -7.53
N ILE A 505 16.95 14.61 -8.09
CA ILE A 505 17.27 14.00 -9.38
C ILE A 505 16.88 14.94 -10.53
N ASP A 506 17.76 15.05 -11.53
CA ASP A 506 17.50 15.82 -12.75
C ASP A 506 16.32 15.23 -13.54
N ARG A 507 15.36 16.08 -13.93
CA ARG A 507 14.14 15.68 -14.64
C ARG A 507 14.39 15.12 -16.05
N ASN A 508 15.56 15.35 -16.61
CA ASN A 508 16.03 14.78 -17.88
C ASN A 508 16.64 13.38 -17.70
N LEU A 509 16.99 12.99 -16.46
CA LEU A 509 17.50 11.66 -16.11
C LEU A 509 16.35 10.72 -15.70
N MET A 510 15.54 11.13 -14.73
CA MET A 510 14.42 10.33 -14.21
C MET A 510 13.32 11.20 -13.60
N VAL A 511 12.06 10.83 -13.84
CA VAL A 511 10.86 11.42 -13.22
C VAL A 511 9.88 10.31 -12.82
N ILE A 512 8.88 10.66 -12.01
CA ILE A 512 7.73 9.79 -11.75
C ILE A 512 6.52 10.28 -12.55
N ASN A 513 5.92 9.37 -13.30
CA ASN A 513 4.58 9.53 -13.86
C ASN A 513 3.58 8.99 -12.82
N HIS A 514 2.73 9.86 -12.27
CA HIS A 514 1.68 9.50 -11.30
C HIS A 514 0.32 9.59 -12.00
N TYR A 515 -0.31 8.44 -12.21
CA TYR A 515 -1.61 8.26 -12.85
C TYR A 515 -2.76 8.55 -11.87
N LYS A 516 -2.65 9.71 -11.20
CA LYS A 516 -3.51 10.16 -10.09
C LYS A 516 -4.97 10.28 -10.48
N PHE A 517 -5.23 10.84 -11.68
CA PHE A 517 -6.56 11.17 -12.20
C PHE A 517 -6.91 10.25 -13.37
N GLN A 518 -7.19 8.98 -13.07
CA GLN A 518 -7.65 7.99 -14.03
C GLN A 518 -9.09 8.27 -14.51
N VAL A 519 -9.63 7.44 -15.42
CA VAL A 519 -11.06 7.49 -15.77
C VAL A 519 -11.95 7.38 -14.53
N TRP A 520 -13.17 7.91 -14.63
CA TRP A 520 -14.01 8.17 -13.47
C TRP A 520 -14.29 6.92 -12.63
N ASP A 521 -14.52 5.77 -13.27
CA ASP A 521 -14.86 4.52 -12.57
C ASP A 521 -13.72 3.96 -11.71
N GLU A 522 -12.46 4.26 -12.01
CA GLU A 522 -11.33 3.94 -11.11
C GLU A 522 -11.14 5.03 -10.06
N PHE A 523 -11.32 6.28 -10.49
CA PHE A 523 -11.01 7.45 -9.67
C PHE A 523 -11.99 7.63 -8.50
N LYS A 524 -13.28 7.32 -8.70
CA LYS A 524 -14.34 7.46 -7.68
C LYS A 524 -14.03 6.71 -6.39
N GLU A 525 -13.28 5.60 -6.45
CA GLU A 525 -12.90 4.82 -5.26
C GLU A 525 -12.08 5.63 -4.25
N LYS A 526 -11.30 6.63 -4.73
CA LYS A 526 -10.51 7.53 -3.88
C LYS A 526 -11.38 8.43 -2.97
N PHE A 527 -12.71 8.50 -3.18
CA PHE A 527 -13.64 9.17 -2.26
C PHE A 527 -14.00 8.33 -1.02
N TYR A 528 -14.07 7.00 -1.14
CA TYR A 528 -14.70 6.15 -0.13
C TYR A 528 -13.75 5.74 0.99
N ARG A 529 -12.46 5.48 0.71
CA ARG A 529 -11.42 5.21 1.72
C ARG A 529 -10.07 5.84 1.33
N ARG A 530 -9.42 6.54 2.28
CA ARG A 530 -8.09 7.18 2.14
C ARG A 530 -7.16 6.69 3.27
N VAL A 531 -6.00 6.12 2.91
CA VAL A 531 -5.13 5.37 3.85
C VAL A 531 -4.16 6.25 4.67
N ALA A 532 -3.73 7.39 4.12
CA ALA A 532 -2.84 8.36 4.78
C ALA A 532 -3.38 8.85 6.15
N THR A 533 -2.51 8.99 7.15
CA THR A 533 -2.93 9.29 8.54
C THR A 533 -3.52 10.69 8.68
N TYR A 534 -2.89 11.70 8.07
CA TYR A 534 -3.22 13.11 8.27
C TYR A 534 -4.16 13.72 7.22
N VAL A 535 -4.68 12.93 6.27
CA VAL A 535 -5.57 13.42 5.21
C VAL A 535 -7.03 13.16 5.54
N SER A 536 -7.85 14.22 5.54
CA SER A 536 -9.30 14.14 5.72
C SER A 536 -9.98 13.35 4.60
N ASP A 537 -11.04 12.62 4.94
CA ASP A 537 -11.84 11.86 3.99
C ASP A 537 -12.60 12.82 3.09
N TRP A 538 -12.60 12.61 1.76
CA TRP A 538 -13.13 13.60 0.82
C TRP A 538 -14.65 13.83 0.96
N GLN A 539 -15.37 12.88 1.57
CA GLN A 539 -16.77 13.01 1.97
C GLN A 539 -17.01 14.10 3.03
N LYS A 540 -15.97 14.55 3.74
CA LYS A 540 -16.01 15.66 4.69
C LYS A 540 -15.74 16.99 4.00
N GLU A 541 -16.34 18.05 4.54
CA GLU A 541 -16.12 19.44 4.11
C GLU A 541 -14.79 20.02 4.68
N GLU A 542 -14.08 19.24 5.50
CA GLU A 542 -12.72 19.53 5.96
C GLU A 542 -11.73 19.56 4.78
N ASN A 543 -11.00 20.67 4.65
CA ASN A 543 -9.92 20.87 3.68
C ASN A 543 -10.32 20.68 2.20
N VAL A 544 -11.53 21.10 1.80
CA VAL A 544 -12.01 21.07 0.40
C VAL A 544 -11.04 21.72 -0.59
N GLY A 545 -10.29 22.74 -0.16
CA GLY A 545 -9.26 23.42 -0.97
C GLY A 545 -7.85 22.81 -0.92
N SER A 546 -7.61 21.63 -0.32
CA SER A 546 -6.25 21.05 -0.27
C SER A 546 -5.79 20.54 -1.64
N ARG A 547 -4.47 20.65 -1.90
CA ARG A 547 -3.78 19.96 -3.01
C ARG A 547 -3.89 18.42 -2.93
N ASP A 548 -4.30 17.88 -1.78
CA ASP A 548 -4.60 16.45 -1.57
C ASP A 548 -5.97 16.02 -2.16
N ARG A 549 -6.78 16.96 -2.69
CA ARG A 549 -8.06 16.72 -3.39
C ARG A 549 -7.93 17.02 -4.88
N ALA A 550 -8.80 16.42 -5.70
CA ALA A 550 -8.89 16.79 -7.11
C ALA A 550 -9.53 18.19 -7.29
N PRO A 551 -8.91 19.10 -8.08
CA PRO A 551 -9.48 20.40 -8.40
C PRO A 551 -10.90 20.31 -8.97
N GLY A 552 -11.80 21.13 -8.45
CA GLY A 552 -13.18 21.24 -8.95
C GLY A 552 -14.04 20.00 -8.68
N LEU A 553 -13.77 19.22 -7.63
CA LEU A 553 -14.67 18.20 -7.09
C LEU A 553 -15.18 18.57 -5.69
N GLY A 554 -16.46 18.26 -5.42
CA GLY A 554 -17.07 18.43 -4.10
C GLY A 554 -16.78 17.26 -3.15
N THR A 555 -17.71 17.00 -2.23
CA THR A 555 -17.64 15.89 -1.26
C THR A 555 -18.28 14.59 -1.75
N ARG A 556 -19.02 14.63 -2.85
CA ARG A 556 -19.74 13.47 -3.41
C ARG A 556 -19.03 12.95 -4.66
N ALA A 557 -18.97 11.63 -4.82
CA ALA A 557 -18.56 10.97 -6.04
C ALA A 557 -19.66 11.13 -7.11
N ILE A 558 -19.61 12.24 -7.85
CA ILE A 558 -20.45 12.53 -9.03
C ILE A 558 -19.49 12.94 -10.15
N GLU A 559 -19.60 12.29 -11.31
CA GLU A 559 -18.72 12.57 -12.46
C GLU A 559 -18.98 13.97 -13.03
N PRO A 560 -17.94 14.82 -13.19
CA PRO A 560 -18.06 16.02 -13.99
C PRO A 560 -18.15 15.69 -15.48
N ALA A 561 -19.03 16.37 -16.22
CA ALA A 561 -19.23 16.14 -17.67
C ALA A 561 -17.95 16.33 -18.52
N ASP A 562 -16.95 17.06 -18.00
CA ASP A 562 -15.65 17.31 -18.62
C ASP A 562 -14.52 16.40 -18.11
N TRP A 563 -14.79 15.43 -17.22
CA TRP A 563 -13.77 14.65 -16.50
C TRP A 563 -12.71 14.02 -17.42
N ALA A 564 -13.15 13.34 -18.48
CA ALA A 564 -12.27 12.69 -19.45
C ALA A 564 -11.24 13.64 -20.07
N SER A 565 -11.58 14.93 -20.24
CA SER A 565 -10.72 15.98 -20.77
C SER A 565 -9.93 16.76 -19.72
N ARG A 566 -10.15 16.53 -18.42
CA ARG A 566 -9.42 17.26 -17.36
C ARG A 566 -7.94 16.87 -17.30
N PHE A 567 -7.16 17.78 -16.71
CA PHE A 567 -5.75 17.60 -16.37
C PHE A 567 -4.79 17.38 -17.57
N CYS A 568 -5.23 17.69 -18.80
CA CYS A 568 -4.39 17.69 -20.00
C CYS A 568 -3.82 19.09 -20.30
N GLU A 569 -2.65 19.42 -19.74
CA GLU A 569 -1.93 20.66 -20.07
C GLU A 569 -0.72 20.42 -20.99
N ILE A 570 -0.18 19.21 -20.98
CA ILE A 570 0.93 18.71 -21.78
C ILE A 570 0.62 17.27 -22.20
N ASN A 571 0.82 16.95 -23.48
CA ASN A 571 0.87 15.57 -23.96
C ASN A 571 2.31 15.06 -23.81
N ASP A 572 2.59 14.22 -22.80
CA ASP A 572 3.91 13.64 -22.51
C ASP A 572 3.86 12.14 -22.79
N THR A 573 4.29 11.77 -24.00
CA THR A 573 4.20 10.40 -24.52
C THR A 573 5.43 9.55 -24.21
N GLY A 574 6.49 10.13 -23.60
CA GLY A 574 7.81 9.51 -23.54
C GLY A 574 7.84 8.13 -22.87
N LEU A 575 7.04 7.92 -21.81
CA LEU A 575 6.94 6.62 -21.15
C LEU A 575 6.20 5.60 -22.03
N ARG A 576 5.05 5.96 -22.62
CA ARG A 576 4.31 5.12 -23.58
C ARG A 576 5.22 4.68 -24.72
N ASP A 577 5.92 5.63 -25.34
CA ASP A 577 6.71 5.38 -26.54
C ASP A 577 7.93 4.49 -26.23
N TRP A 578 8.48 4.57 -25.02
CA TRP A 578 9.47 3.60 -24.52
C TRP A 578 8.85 2.23 -24.22
N VAL A 579 7.68 2.19 -23.56
CA VAL A 579 6.98 0.95 -23.19
C VAL A 579 6.62 0.13 -24.42
N VAL A 580 5.92 0.72 -25.39
CA VAL A 580 5.53 0.05 -26.64
C VAL A 580 6.76 -0.48 -27.39
N LYS A 581 7.83 0.31 -27.46
CA LYS A 581 9.11 -0.11 -28.08
C LYS A 581 9.80 -1.27 -27.34
N THR A 582 9.60 -1.40 -26.03
CA THR A 582 10.40 -2.31 -25.18
C THR A 582 9.66 -3.59 -24.77
N PHE A 583 8.32 -3.57 -24.78
CA PHE A 583 7.49 -4.64 -24.24
C PHE A 583 6.51 -5.28 -25.25
N SER A 584 6.13 -4.61 -26.35
CA SER A 584 5.19 -5.20 -27.30
C SER A 584 5.81 -6.43 -27.96
N ASP A 585 5.11 -7.58 -27.89
CA ASP A 585 5.51 -8.80 -28.58
C ASP A 585 5.56 -8.53 -30.11
N PRO A 586 6.65 -8.88 -30.82
CA PRO A 586 6.80 -8.60 -32.25
C PRO A 586 5.76 -9.22 -33.18
N ASN A 587 5.01 -10.23 -32.73
CA ASN A 587 4.07 -10.99 -33.56
C ASN A 587 2.61 -10.53 -33.39
N THR A 588 2.24 -10.13 -32.17
CA THR A 588 0.87 -9.78 -31.76
C THR A 588 0.71 -8.30 -31.39
N GLY A 589 1.80 -7.58 -31.13
CA GLY A 589 1.82 -6.21 -30.61
C GLY A 589 1.45 -6.08 -29.13
N LEU A 590 1.00 -7.16 -28.48
CA LEU A 590 0.50 -7.15 -27.10
C LEU A 590 1.63 -6.97 -26.08
N LEU A 591 1.31 -6.26 -25.00
CA LEU A 591 2.18 -6.08 -23.83
C LEU A 591 1.96 -7.25 -22.84
N PRO A 592 2.97 -7.67 -22.05
CA PRO A 592 2.88 -8.91 -21.25
C PRO A 592 1.69 -8.92 -20.27
N TRP A 593 1.42 -7.80 -19.61
CA TRP A 593 0.31 -7.65 -18.66
C TRP A 593 -1.10 -7.69 -19.28
N GLN A 594 -1.22 -7.74 -20.61
CA GLN A 594 -2.51 -7.90 -21.30
C GLN A 594 -2.95 -9.37 -21.43
N GLN A 595 -2.00 -10.33 -21.36
CA GLN A 595 -2.22 -11.70 -21.83
C GLN A 595 -3.13 -12.54 -20.93
N GLU A 596 -3.26 -12.19 -19.64
CA GLU A 596 -4.10 -12.89 -18.64
C GLU A 596 -5.43 -12.18 -18.32
N ARG A 597 -5.96 -11.33 -19.22
CA ARG A 597 -7.35 -10.79 -19.14
C ARG A 597 -8.35 -11.58 -19.99
N VAL A 598 -8.10 -12.88 -20.21
CA VAL A 598 -8.90 -13.76 -21.09
C VAL A 598 -9.20 -15.10 -20.42
N LEU A 599 -9.94 -15.04 -19.31
CA LEU A 599 -10.79 -16.12 -18.77
C LEU A 599 -12.10 -15.48 -18.26
#